data_AF-A0A8J2ZNK7-F1
#
_entry.id   AF-A0A8J2ZNK7-F1
#
_cell.length_a   1.000
_cell.length_b   1.000
_cell.length_c   1.000
_cell.angle_alpha   90.00
_cell.angle_beta   90.00
_cell.angle_gamma   90.00
#
_symmetry.space_group_name_H-M   'P 1'
#
loop_
_entity.id
_entity.type
_entity.pdbx_description
1 polymer ?
#
loop_
_entity_poly.entity_id
_entity_poly.type
_entity_poly.pdbx_seq_one_letter_code
_entity_poly.pdbx_strand_id
1 'polypeptide(L)'
;MRPAPFFPDPKIPLRDALRGAASIADGTHHALGPAAKMLPEPLRAGLSAAFRSIRSTGKRLVSAPLSPEQIALAARLVQGGTDERAAAETTAVVIGHAWNHLDHARGPDTYHPLLSETLLASELARLPQGAGTPGENAARLVQAVLGAGVIGTAPGLYTHLDAGEKADITLSLLAIAVWLLSDRCTSLAEEDKLVDLALALVLATKGDALAAMQDEAQLAAFLTRASDHL
;
A
#
# COMPACT_ATOMS: atom_id res chain seq x y z
N MET A 1 13.81 -31.68 8.92
CA MET A 1 13.57 -30.37 8.27
C MET A 1 14.62 -29.39 8.79
N ARG A 2 15.48 -28.83 7.92
CA ARG A 2 16.41 -27.77 8.33
C ARG A 2 15.66 -26.43 8.35
N PRO A 3 15.84 -25.57 9.37
CA PRO A 3 15.29 -24.21 9.35
C PRO A 3 15.94 -23.45 8.19
N ALA A 4 15.11 -22.81 7.36
CA ALA A 4 15.59 -21.98 6.26
C ALA A 4 16.34 -20.76 6.83
N PRO A 5 17.40 -20.28 6.17
CA PRO A 5 18.15 -19.11 6.61
C PRO A 5 17.23 -17.88 6.66
N PHE A 6 17.28 -17.17 7.79
CA PHE A 6 16.60 -15.90 8.02
C PHE A 6 17.28 -14.85 7.14
N PHE A 7 16.62 -14.41 6.07
CA PHE A 7 17.12 -13.31 5.24
C PHE A 7 16.70 -11.99 5.90
N PRO A 8 17.63 -11.02 6.06
CA PRO A 8 17.29 -9.70 6.57
C PRO A 8 16.29 -9.00 5.64
N ASP A 9 15.37 -8.23 6.22
CA ASP A 9 14.37 -7.45 5.48
C ASP A 9 15.09 -6.50 4.50
N PRO A 10 14.83 -6.59 3.18
CA PRO A 10 15.49 -5.74 2.20
C PRO A 10 15.08 -4.28 2.39
N LYS A 11 16.06 -3.37 2.38
CA LYS A 11 15.82 -1.92 2.41
C LYS A 11 15.04 -1.45 1.17
N ILE A 12 14.25 -0.39 1.30
CA ILE A 12 13.67 0.39 0.19
C ILE A 12 14.86 1.06 -0.53
N PRO A 13 15.40 0.48 -1.62
CA PRO A 13 14.65 0.28 -2.86
C PRO A 13 14.66 -1.18 -3.38
N LEU A 14 15.41 -2.08 -2.74
CA LEU A 14 15.50 -3.48 -3.14
C LEU A 14 14.15 -4.20 -2.96
N ARG A 15 13.43 -3.85 -1.90
CA ARG A 15 12.08 -4.36 -1.62
C ARG A 15 11.08 -4.01 -2.73
N ASP A 16 11.14 -2.78 -3.23
CA ASP A 16 10.34 -2.31 -4.35
C ASP A 16 10.70 -3.02 -5.66
N ALA A 17 11.99 -3.17 -5.95
CA ALA A 17 12.44 -3.91 -7.12
C ALA A 17 11.99 -5.39 -7.10
N LEU A 18 12.05 -6.03 -5.92
CA LEU A 18 11.60 -7.40 -5.74
C LEU A 18 10.08 -7.55 -5.88
N ARG A 19 9.29 -6.60 -5.37
CA ARG A 19 7.83 -6.62 -5.53
C ARG A 19 7.41 -6.28 -6.97
N GLY A 20 8.07 -5.34 -7.62
CA GLY A 20 7.89 -5.07 -9.05
C GLY A 20 8.18 -6.32 -9.90
N ALA A 21 9.29 -7.02 -9.62
CA ALA A 21 9.62 -8.28 -10.29
C ALA A 21 8.58 -9.39 -10.03
N ALA A 22 8.05 -9.48 -8.80
CA ALA A 22 6.99 -10.44 -8.46
C ALA A 22 5.67 -10.12 -9.17
N SER A 23 5.28 -8.85 -9.25
CA SER A 23 4.08 -8.43 -9.98
C SER A 23 4.21 -8.61 -11.49
N ILE A 24 5.38 -8.28 -12.06
CA ILE A 24 5.68 -8.57 -13.47
C ILE A 24 5.60 -10.08 -13.70
N ALA A 25 6.12 -10.93 -12.82
CA ALA A 25 5.99 -12.38 -12.95
C ALA A 25 4.52 -12.84 -12.97
N ASP A 26 3.65 -12.23 -12.15
CA ASP A 26 2.22 -12.53 -12.10
C ASP A 26 1.47 -12.04 -13.35
N GLY A 27 1.73 -10.80 -13.79
CA GLY A 27 1.17 -10.25 -15.05
C GLY A 27 1.70 -10.97 -16.30
N THR A 28 2.97 -11.36 -16.29
CA THR A 28 3.62 -12.13 -17.35
C THR A 28 3.10 -13.57 -17.39
N HIS A 29 2.72 -14.17 -16.27
CA HIS A 29 2.05 -15.47 -16.27
C HIS A 29 0.68 -15.41 -16.95
N HIS A 30 -0.07 -14.31 -16.80
CA HIS A 30 -1.32 -14.11 -17.52
C HIS A 30 -1.12 -13.74 -19.00
N ALA A 31 -0.16 -12.87 -19.31
CA ALA A 31 0.10 -12.41 -20.68
C ALA A 31 0.86 -13.44 -21.54
N LEU A 32 1.86 -14.13 -20.96
CA LEU A 32 2.63 -15.19 -21.62
C LEU A 32 2.06 -16.58 -21.38
N GLY A 33 1.02 -16.76 -20.55
CA GLY A 33 0.35 -18.06 -20.38
C GLY A 33 -0.02 -18.76 -21.70
N PRO A 34 -0.50 -18.04 -22.74
CA PRO A 34 -0.74 -18.62 -24.06
C PRO A 34 0.55 -18.97 -24.82
N ALA A 35 1.58 -18.12 -24.76
CA ALA A 35 2.86 -18.33 -25.47
C ALA A 35 3.76 -19.38 -24.79
N ALA A 36 3.71 -19.48 -23.46
CA ALA A 36 4.43 -20.46 -22.66
C ALA A 36 3.91 -21.89 -22.91
N LYS A 37 2.67 -22.06 -23.36
CA LYS A 37 2.13 -23.35 -23.84
C LYS A 37 2.77 -23.81 -25.15
N MET A 38 3.36 -22.89 -25.92
CA MET A 38 4.08 -23.19 -27.16
C MET A 38 5.55 -23.57 -26.93
N LEU A 39 6.06 -23.40 -25.71
CA LEU A 39 7.41 -23.82 -25.37
C LEU A 39 7.48 -25.34 -25.18
N PRO A 40 8.48 -26.03 -25.76
CA PRO A 40 8.75 -27.43 -25.46
C PRO A 40 9.07 -27.63 -23.98
N GLU A 41 8.69 -28.78 -23.41
CA GLU A 41 9.37 -29.24 -22.20
C GLU A 41 10.80 -29.61 -22.57
N PRO A 42 11.84 -29.20 -21.80
CA PRO A 42 11.85 -28.82 -20.37
C PRO A 42 11.83 -27.30 -20.07
N LEU A 43 11.80 -26.45 -21.11
CA LEU A 43 11.91 -24.99 -20.96
C LEU A 43 10.67 -24.40 -20.28
N ARG A 44 9.49 -24.96 -20.57
CA ARG A 44 8.22 -24.59 -19.94
C ARG A 44 8.22 -24.88 -18.44
N ALA A 45 8.71 -26.05 -18.01
CA ALA A 45 8.88 -26.38 -16.60
C ALA A 45 9.91 -25.49 -15.91
N GLY A 46 11.05 -25.21 -16.56
CA GLY A 46 12.07 -24.30 -16.04
C GLY A 46 11.56 -22.87 -15.82
N LEU A 47 10.83 -22.32 -16.79
CA LEU A 47 10.21 -21.00 -16.69
C LEU A 47 9.16 -20.95 -15.57
N SER A 48 8.30 -21.98 -15.49
CA SER A 48 7.27 -22.09 -14.44
C SER A 48 7.86 -22.24 -13.04
N ALA A 49 9.00 -22.93 -12.91
CA ALA A 49 9.72 -23.08 -11.66
C ALA A 49 10.42 -21.79 -11.25
N ALA A 50 11.01 -21.06 -12.20
CA ALA A 50 11.62 -19.75 -11.97
C ALA A 50 10.56 -18.74 -11.48
N PHE A 51 9.39 -18.66 -12.13
CA PHE A 51 8.31 -17.78 -11.68
C PHE A 51 7.77 -18.17 -10.30
N ARG A 52 7.56 -19.46 -10.02
CA ARG A 52 7.18 -19.91 -8.67
C ARG A 52 8.23 -19.60 -7.62
N SER A 53 9.51 -19.75 -7.95
CA SER A 53 10.62 -19.40 -7.06
C SER A 53 10.64 -17.90 -6.78
N ILE A 54 10.50 -17.05 -7.80
CA ILE A 54 10.45 -15.59 -7.61
C ILE A 54 9.21 -15.19 -6.81
N ARG A 55 8.06 -15.82 -7.04
CA ARG A 55 6.81 -15.54 -6.30
C ARG A 55 6.91 -15.95 -4.83
N SER A 56 7.40 -17.17 -4.56
CA SER A 56 7.54 -17.71 -3.20
C SER A 56 8.66 -17.03 -2.39
N THR A 57 9.78 -16.73 -3.04
CA THR A 57 10.90 -16.01 -2.42
C THR A 57 10.59 -14.53 -2.27
N GLY A 58 9.94 -13.90 -3.26
CA GLY A 58 9.47 -12.52 -3.24
C GLY A 58 8.41 -12.27 -2.17
N LYS A 59 7.36 -13.10 -2.10
CA LYS A 59 6.35 -13.00 -1.02
C LYS A 59 6.96 -13.17 0.38
N ARG A 60 7.99 -14.01 0.53
CA ARG A 60 8.69 -14.20 1.81
C ARG A 60 9.66 -13.07 2.17
N LEU A 61 10.30 -12.44 1.19
CA LEU A 61 11.20 -11.30 1.37
C LEU A 61 10.46 -9.96 1.54
N VAL A 62 9.18 -9.89 1.12
CA VAL A 62 8.36 -8.66 1.14
C VAL A 62 7.46 -8.59 2.40
N SER A 63 7.46 -9.59 3.28
CA SER A 63 6.59 -9.62 4.46
C SER A 63 7.36 -9.86 5.76
N ALA A 64 8.39 -9.05 6.02
CA ALA A 64 8.83 -8.90 7.40
C ALA A 64 7.66 -8.37 8.24
N PRO A 65 7.37 -8.94 9.42
CA PRO A 65 6.27 -8.49 10.25
C PRO A 65 6.52 -7.07 10.75
N LEU A 66 5.54 -6.17 10.56
CA LEU A 66 5.57 -4.84 11.14
C LEU A 66 5.58 -4.90 12.66
N SER A 67 6.35 -4.02 13.29
CA SER A 67 6.30 -3.82 14.73
C SER A 67 5.27 -2.74 15.12
N PRO A 68 4.66 -2.81 16.31
CA PRO A 68 3.76 -1.77 16.80
C PRO A 68 4.39 -0.37 16.82
N GLU A 69 5.70 -0.29 17.07
CA GLU A 69 6.45 0.96 17.07
C GLU A 69 6.53 1.59 15.67
N GLN A 70 6.65 0.77 14.62
CA GLN A 70 6.64 1.27 13.24
C GLN A 70 5.28 1.86 12.88
N ILE A 71 4.19 1.22 13.29
CA ILE A 71 2.82 1.71 13.08
C ILE A 71 2.60 3.01 13.86
N ALA A 72 3.02 3.06 15.13
CA ALA A 72 2.93 4.27 15.93
C ALA A 72 3.72 5.44 15.34
N LEU A 73 4.92 5.18 14.79
CA LEU A 73 5.71 6.20 14.10
C LEU A 73 5.01 6.70 12.83
N ALA A 74 4.43 5.79 12.05
CA ALA A 74 3.66 6.13 10.85
C ALA A 74 2.43 6.99 11.18
N ALA A 75 1.65 6.59 12.20
CA ALA A 75 0.51 7.35 12.68
C ALA A 75 0.92 8.76 13.11
N ARG A 76 2.02 8.90 13.87
CA ARG A 76 2.56 10.20 14.26
C ARG A 76 2.94 11.07 13.07
N LEU A 77 3.53 10.51 12.01
CA LEU A 77 3.85 11.28 10.80
C LEU A 77 2.59 11.74 10.09
N VAL A 78 1.60 10.86 9.91
CA VAL A 78 0.29 11.21 9.29
C VAL A 78 -0.41 12.32 10.07
N GLN A 79 -0.34 12.28 11.40
CA GLN A 79 -0.93 13.27 12.28
C GLN A 79 -0.14 14.59 12.35
N GLY A 80 1.07 14.64 11.78
CA GLY A 80 1.97 15.81 11.80
C GLY A 80 2.80 15.97 13.08
N GLY A 81 2.95 14.91 13.87
CA GLY A 81 3.69 14.88 15.14
C GLY A 81 5.18 14.50 15.04
N THR A 82 5.73 14.39 13.82
CA THR A 82 7.17 14.21 13.56
C THR A 82 7.53 14.68 12.14
N ASP A 83 8.74 15.19 11.96
CA ASP A 83 9.33 15.59 10.68
C ASP A 83 10.59 14.78 10.31
N GLU A 84 10.84 13.69 11.05
CA GLU A 84 12.01 12.86 10.84
C GLU A 84 11.96 12.17 9.48
N ARG A 85 13.04 12.30 8.70
CA ARG A 85 13.16 11.61 7.39
C ARG A 85 13.03 10.09 7.50
N ALA A 86 13.53 9.50 8.59
CA ALA A 86 13.40 8.07 8.85
C ALA A 86 11.93 7.64 9.10
N ALA A 87 11.09 8.56 9.58
CA ALA A 87 9.66 8.31 9.74
C ALA A 87 8.96 8.21 8.37
N ALA A 88 9.40 8.94 7.35
CA ALA A 88 8.84 8.84 5.99
C ALA A 88 9.06 7.44 5.37
N GLU A 89 10.27 6.88 5.51
CA GLU A 89 10.58 5.53 5.03
C GLU A 89 9.74 4.48 5.79
N THR A 90 9.68 4.57 7.11
CA THR A 90 8.87 3.66 7.94
C THR A 90 7.39 3.75 7.56
N THR A 91 6.87 4.97 7.38
CA THR A 91 5.48 5.21 7.00
C THR A 91 5.18 4.60 5.64
N ALA A 92 6.09 4.68 4.68
CA ALA A 92 5.92 4.04 3.38
C ALA A 92 5.82 2.51 3.48
N VAL A 93 6.63 1.87 4.34
CA VAL A 93 6.49 0.41 4.61
C VAL A 93 5.14 0.10 5.24
N VAL A 94 4.70 0.89 6.22
CA VAL A 94 3.43 0.68 6.93
C VAL A 94 2.24 0.82 5.97
N ILE A 95 2.23 1.86 5.14
CA ILE A 95 1.21 2.04 4.09
C ILE A 95 1.28 0.88 3.08
N GLY A 96 2.49 0.44 2.69
CA GLY A 96 2.67 -0.70 1.79
C GLY A 96 2.11 -2.01 2.35
N HIS A 97 2.27 -2.26 3.65
CA HIS A 97 1.65 -3.40 4.34
C HIS A 97 0.14 -3.32 4.30
N ALA A 98 -0.45 -2.21 4.73
CA ALA A 98 -1.91 -2.03 4.74
C ALA A 98 -2.50 -2.10 3.33
N TRP A 99 -1.81 -1.52 2.34
CA TRP A 99 -2.16 -1.63 0.93
C TRP A 99 -2.23 -3.09 0.48
N ASN A 100 -1.17 -3.87 0.74
CA ASN A 100 -1.15 -5.28 0.39
C ASN A 100 -2.24 -6.07 1.13
N HIS A 101 -2.51 -5.76 2.40
CA HIS A 101 -3.59 -6.40 3.17
C HIS A 101 -4.96 -6.18 2.51
N LEU A 102 -5.28 -4.92 2.18
CA LEU A 102 -6.52 -4.56 1.48
C LEU A 102 -6.59 -5.16 0.06
N ASP A 103 -5.46 -5.30 -0.61
CA ASP A 103 -5.38 -5.90 -1.95
C ASP A 103 -5.69 -7.40 -1.93
N HIS A 104 -5.18 -8.15 -0.93
CA HIS A 104 -5.50 -9.57 -0.76
C HIS A 104 -6.99 -9.82 -0.48
N ALA A 105 -7.71 -8.85 0.09
CA ALA A 105 -9.14 -8.96 0.34
C ALA A 105 -10.01 -8.83 -0.93
N ARG A 106 -9.47 -8.29 -2.04
CA ARG A 106 -10.20 -8.02 -3.29
C ARG A 106 -10.36 -9.24 -4.21
N GLY A 107 -9.80 -10.39 -3.85
CA GLY A 107 -9.90 -11.64 -4.61
C GLY A 107 -8.99 -11.71 -5.85
N PRO A 108 -8.73 -12.92 -6.38
CA PRO A 108 -7.65 -13.18 -7.36
C PRO A 108 -7.93 -12.72 -8.79
N ASP A 109 -9.18 -12.38 -9.14
CA ASP A 109 -9.58 -12.00 -10.50
C ASP A 109 -9.65 -10.46 -10.69
N THR A 110 -9.24 -9.69 -9.68
CA THR A 110 -9.31 -8.23 -9.66
C THR A 110 -7.97 -7.62 -10.06
N TYR A 111 -8.00 -6.47 -10.73
CA TYR A 111 -6.78 -5.70 -11.00
C TYR A 111 -6.14 -5.23 -9.68
N HIS A 112 -4.83 -5.46 -9.54
CA HIS A 112 -4.06 -5.18 -8.32
C HIS A 112 -3.00 -4.10 -8.58
N PRO A 113 -3.30 -2.81 -8.32
CA PRO A 113 -2.32 -1.75 -8.51
C PRO A 113 -1.16 -1.91 -7.52
N LEU A 114 0.07 -1.70 -8.00
CA LEU A 114 1.26 -1.67 -7.16
C LEU A 114 1.44 -0.29 -6.56
N LEU A 115 1.91 -0.22 -5.32
CA LEU A 115 2.25 1.02 -4.62
C LEU A 115 3.75 1.09 -4.41
N SER A 116 4.55 1.96 -5.04
CA SER A 116 6.00 2.02 -4.77
C SER A 116 6.31 2.65 -3.41
N GLU A 117 6.95 1.90 -2.50
CA GLU A 117 7.36 2.38 -1.18
C GLU A 117 8.46 3.46 -1.29
N THR A 118 9.32 3.38 -2.32
CA THR A 118 10.40 4.34 -2.59
C THR A 118 9.85 5.69 -3.03
N LEU A 119 8.94 5.69 -4.00
CA LEU A 119 8.30 6.93 -4.45
C LEU A 119 7.45 7.51 -3.32
N LEU A 120 6.71 6.66 -2.60
CA LEU A 120 5.93 7.08 -1.43
C LEU A 120 6.81 7.72 -0.35
N ALA A 121 7.91 7.08 0.06
CA ALA A 121 8.84 7.66 1.03
C ALA A 121 9.40 9.01 0.56
N SER A 122 9.71 9.13 -0.74
CA SER A 122 10.17 10.39 -1.32
C SER A 122 9.11 11.49 -1.28
N GLU A 123 7.83 11.16 -1.49
CA GLU A 123 6.75 12.14 -1.38
C GLU A 123 6.47 12.52 0.08
N LEU A 124 6.45 11.55 0.98
CA LEU A 124 6.23 11.80 2.40
C LEU A 124 7.33 12.70 2.99
N ALA A 125 8.58 12.52 2.56
CA ALA A 125 9.70 13.38 2.96
C ALA A 125 9.63 14.81 2.40
N ARG A 126 8.80 15.06 1.38
CA ARG A 126 8.56 16.41 0.81
C ARG A 126 7.38 17.14 1.44
N LEU A 127 6.51 16.44 2.15
CA LEU A 127 5.30 17.04 2.72
C LEU A 127 5.66 18.04 3.83
N PRO A 128 5.06 19.25 3.82
CA PRO A 128 5.21 20.20 4.91
C PRO A 128 4.58 19.63 6.18
N GLN A 129 5.37 19.49 7.24
CA GLN A 129 4.97 18.90 8.52
C GLN A 129 4.52 19.95 9.54
N GLY A 130 3.59 19.57 10.43
CA GLY A 130 3.37 20.24 11.71
C GLY A 130 2.59 21.56 11.71
N ALA A 131 1.97 21.97 10.60
CA ALA A 131 1.26 23.26 10.51
C ALA A 131 -0.28 23.17 10.65
N GLY A 132 -0.87 21.97 10.69
CA GLY A 132 -2.33 21.79 10.75
C GLY A 132 -2.78 20.69 11.71
N THR A 133 -4.10 20.51 11.81
CA THR A 133 -4.74 19.44 12.58
C THR A 133 -4.40 18.06 11.99
N PRO A 134 -4.53 16.97 12.78
CA PRO A 134 -4.30 15.61 12.27
C PRO A 134 -5.07 15.29 10.98
N GLY A 135 -6.36 15.67 10.90
CA GLY A 135 -7.17 15.49 9.69
C GLY A 135 -6.65 16.28 8.49
N GLU A 136 -6.18 17.52 8.68
CA GLU A 136 -5.57 18.32 7.60
C GLU A 136 -4.26 17.72 7.11
N ASN A 137 -3.40 17.23 8.02
CA ASN A 137 -2.14 16.60 7.65
C ASN A 137 -2.38 15.30 6.87
N ALA A 138 -3.35 14.49 7.30
CA ALA A 138 -3.76 13.28 6.59
C ALA A 138 -4.38 13.58 5.21
N ALA A 139 -5.21 14.63 5.10
CA ALA A 139 -5.80 15.06 3.84
C ALA A 139 -4.73 15.46 2.80
N ARG A 140 -3.75 16.27 3.23
CA ARG A 140 -2.60 16.66 2.40
C ARG A 140 -1.79 15.46 1.94
N LEU A 141 -1.58 14.49 2.83
CA LEU A 141 -0.88 13.25 2.49
C LEU A 141 -1.63 12.46 1.42
N VAL A 142 -2.93 12.20 1.60
CA VAL A 142 -3.74 11.45 0.63
C VAL A 142 -3.71 12.12 -0.74
N GLN A 143 -3.90 13.44 -0.78
CA GLN A 143 -3.87 14.20 -2.05
C GLN A 143 -2.49 14.16 -2.72
N ALA A 144 -1.41 14.31 -1.97
CA ALA A 144 -0.05 14.23 -2.50
C ALA A 144 0.26 12.84 -3.08
N VAL A 145 -0.11 11.77 -2.35
CA VAL A 145 0.07 10.38 -2.79
C VAL A 145 -0.70 10.10 -4.08
N LEU A 146 -1.96 10.54 -4.18
CA LEU A 146 -2.76 10.40 -5.40
C LEU A 146 -2.21 11.19 -6.59
N GLY A 147 -1.61 12.37 -6.34
CA GLY A 147 -1.03 13.22 -7.38
C GLY A 147 0.34 12.76 -7.89
N ALA A 148 1.06 11.94 -7.12
CA ALA A 148 2.47 11.62 -7.38
C ALA A 148 2.72 10.36 -8.23
N GLY A 149 1.67 9.64 -8.64
CA GLY A 149 1.84 8.42 -9.46
C GLY A 149 2.56 7.29 -8.73
N VAL A 150 2.48 7.27 -7.40
CA VAL A 150 3.07 6.22 -6.54
C VAL A 150 2.32 4.90 -6.63
N ILE A 151 1.10 4.90 -7.16
CA ILE A 151 0.22 3.74 -7.31
C ILE A 151 -0.12 3.52 -8.78
N GLY A 152 0.01 2.28 -9.27
CA GLY A 152 -0.36 1.89 -10.64
C GLY A 152 0.22 0.54 -11.06
N THR A 153 0.04 0.15 -12.32
CA THR A 153 0.67 -1.06 -12.91
C THR A 153 2.19 -0.98 -12.88
N ALA A 154 2.72 0.21 -13.16
CA ALA A 154 4.12 0.55 -13.09
C ALA A 154 4.24 1.92 -12.42
N PRO A 155 4.38 1.97 -11.08
CA PRO A 155 4.55 3.22 -10.35
C PRO A 155 5.64 4.11 -10.96
N GLY A 156 5.38 5.41 -11.08
CA GLY A 156 6.27 6.37 -11.73
C GLY A 156 6.21 6.41 -13.28
N LEU A 157 5.46 5.51 -13.92
CA LEU A 157 5.11 5.61 -15.33
C LEU A 157 3.65 6.03 -15.50
N TYR A 158 3.40 6.98 -16.40
CA TYR A 158 2.05 7.38 -16.75
C TYR A 158 1.31 6.21 -17.40
N THR A 159 0.35 5.66 -16.66
CA THR A 159 -0.59 4.66 -17.16
C THR A 159 -2.00 5.21 -16.98
N HIS A 160 -2.86 5.05 -17.99
CA HIS A 160 -4.23 5.48 -17.89
C HIS A 160 -4.99 4.53 -16.96
N LEU A 161 -5.25 4.98 -15.74
CA LEU A 161 -6.22 4.34 -14.84
C LEU A 161 -7.62 4.76 -15.27
N ASP A 162 -8.55 3.82 -15.29
CA ASP A 162 -9.96 4.15 -15.51
C ASP A 162 -10.57 4.82 -14.26
N ALA A 163 -11.79 5.35 -14.41
CA ALA A 163 -12.46 6.07 -13.32
C ALA A 163 -12.81 5.16 -12.12
N GLY A 164 -13.10 3.88 -12.36
CA GLY A 164 -13.39 2.90 -11.33
C GLY A 164 -12.14 2.52 -10.54
N GLU A 165 -11.04 2.23 -11.23
CA GLU A 165 -9.73 1.95 -10.63
C GLU A 165 -9.26 3.12 -9.78
N LYS A 166 -9.40 4.36 -10.29
CA LYS A 166 -9.05 5.56 -9.53
C LYS A 166 -9.90 5.72 -8.27
N ALA A 167 -11.20 5.44 -8.36
CA ALA A 167 -12.08 5.49 -7.19
C ALA A 167 -11.69 4.44 -6.14
N ASP A 168 -11.35 3.23 -6.58
CA ASP A 168 -10.94 2.14 -5.71
C ASP A 168 -9.61 2.40 -5.00
N ILE A 169 -8.63 2.95 -5.72
CA ILE A 169 -7.35 3.41 -5.14
C ILE A 169 -7.61 4.50 -4.10
N THR A 170 -8.48 5.45 -4.43
CA THR A 170 -8.84 6.55 -3.53
C THR A 170 -9.45 6.01 -2.24
N LEU A 171 -10.43 5.11 -2.32
CA LEU A 171 -11.10 4.52 -1.15
C LEU A 171 -10.12 3.72 -0.27
N SER A 172 -9.19 2.95 -0.87
CA SER A 172 -8.15 2.26 -0.11
C SER A 172 -7.23 3.24 0.64
N LEU A 173 -6.80 4.33 -0.01
CA LEU A 173 -5.96 5.34 0.65
C LEU A 173 -6.71 6.06 1.77
N LEU A 174 -7.99 6.37 1.57
CA LEU A 174 -8.83 6.94 2.62
C LEU A 174 -8.95 5.98 3.81
N ALA A 175 -9.15 4.69 3.57
CA ALA A 175 -9.20 3.68 4.63
C ALA A 175 -7.89 3.61 5.42
N ILE A 176 -6.74 3.64 4.74
CA ILE A 176 -5.42 3.65 5.37
C ILE A 176 -5.21 4.94 6.18
N ALA A 177 -5.65 6.09 5.68
CA ALA A 177 -5.55 7.36 6.40
C ALA A 177 -6.44 7.37 7.65
N VAL A 178 -7.70 6.92 7.54
CA VAL A 178 -8.61 6.74 8.68
C VAL A 178 -8.00 5.81 9.71
N TRP A 179 -7.47 4.66 9.27
CA TRP A 179 -6.77 3.74 10.14
C TRP A 179 -5.62 4.43 10.88
N LEU A 180 -4.72 5.17 10.22
CA LEU A 180 -3.58 5.83 10.88
C LEU A 180 -3.97 7.02 11.78
N LEU A 181 -5.21 7.50 11.69
CA LEU A 181 -5.78 8.54 12.56
C LEU A 181 -6.48 7.97 13.80
N SER A 182 -6.93 6.72 13.76
CA SER A 182 -7.62 6.06 14.88
C SER A 182 -6.70 5.68 16.03
N ASP A 183 -7.29 5.33 17.17
CA ASP A 183 -6.56 4.81 18.32
C ASP A 183 -5.79 3.52 17.98
N ARG A 184 -4.62 3.36 18.59
CA ARG A 184 -3.73 2.21 18.32
C ARG A 184 -4.18 0.97 19.07
N CYS A 185 -4.06 -0.19 18.41
CA CYS A 185 -4.33 -1.47 19.04
C CYS A 185 -3.09 -2.02 19.76
N THR A 186 -3.26 -3.12 20.48
CA THR A 186 -2.17 -3.75 21.25
C THR A 186 -1.42 -4.82 20.46
N SER A 187 -1.94 -5.22 19.29
CA SER A 187 -1.37 -6.28 18.47
C SER A 187 -1.56 -6.03 16.98
N LEU A 188 -0.66 -6.57 16.15
CA LEU A 188 -0.73 -6.46 14.69
C LEU A 188 -2.01 -7.08 14.11
N ALA A 189 -2.49 -8.17 14.71
CA ALA A 189 -3.73 -8.82 14.26
C ALA A 189 -4.98 -7.98 14.53
N GLU A 190 -4.95 -7.10 15.54
CA GLU A 190 -6.01 -6.12 15.78
C GLU A 190 -5.87 -4.93 14.83
N GLU A 191 -4.63 -4.48 14.55
CA GLU A 191 -4.36 -3.45 13.55
C GLU A 191 -4.87 -3.85 12.16
N ASP A 192 -4.62 -5.09 11.71
CA ASP A 192 -5.14 -5.57 10.42
C ASP A 192 -6.69 -5.57 10.38
N LYS A 193 -7.35 -5.90 11.49
CA LYS A 193 -8.83 -5.81 11.60
C LYS A 193 -9.32 -4.37 11.60
N LEU A 194 -8.56 -3.46 12.21
CA LEU A 194 -8.89 -2.03 12.20
C LEU A 194 -8.78 -1.45 10.79
N VAL A 195 -7.80 -1.91 9.99
CA VAL A 195 -7.70 -1.61 8.56
C VAL A 195 -8.94 -2.10 7.80
N ASP A 196 -9.40 -3.34 8.06
CA ASP A 196 -10.62 -3.87 7.44
C ASP A 196 -11.87 -3.04 7.81
N LEU A 197 -11.98 -2.65 9.09
CA LEU A 197 -13.10 -1.85 9.59
C LEU A 197 -13.09 -0.44 9.00
N ALA A 198 -11.90 0.18 8.88
CA ALA A 198 -11.73 1.47 8.22
C ALA A 198 -12.16 1.40 6.75
N LEU A 199 -11.78 0.34 6.03
CA LEU A 199 -12.24 0.15 4.65
C LEU A 199 -13.76 -0.04 4.59
N ALA A 200 -14.35 -0.85 5.47
CA ALA A 200 -15.79 -1.05 5.52
C ALA A 200 -16.55 0.27 5.76
N LEU A 201 -16.06 1.11 6.68
CA LEU A 201 -16.63 2.43 6.97
C LEU A 201 -16.55 3.37 5.76
N VAL A 202 -15.39 3.44 5.11
CA VAL A 202 -15.18 4.26 3.90
C VAL A 202 -16.05 3.76 2.74
N LEU A 203 -16.22 2.45 2.59
CA LEU A 203 -17.11 1.88 1.56
C LEU A 203 -18.58 2.16 1.86
N ALA A 204 -19.01 2.07 3.12
CA ALA A 204 -20.37 2.40 3.53
C ALA A 204 -20.71 3.88 3.28
N THR A 205 -19.70 4.76 3.31
CA THR A 205 -19.82 6.20 3.07
C THR A 205 -19.21 6.65 1.74
N LYS A 206 -19.09 5.73 0.77
CA LYS A 206 -18.36 5.95 -0.51
C LYS A 206 -18.73 7.25 -1.22
N GLY A 207 -20.02 7.61 -1.28
CA GLY A 207 -20.47 8.85 -1.92
C GLY A 207 -19.86 10.09 -1.28
N ASP A 208 -19.95 10.17 0.05
CA ASP A 208 -19.42 11.29 0.84
C ASP A 208 -17.89 11.30 0.81
N ALA A 209 -17.25 10.13 0.92
CA ALA A 209 -15.80 9.97 0.86
C ALA A 209 -15.23 10.51 -0.46
N LEU A 210 -15.83 10.14 -1.60
CA LEU A 210 -15.39 10.60 -2.93
C LEU A 210 -15.71 12.08 -3.18
N ALA A 211 -16.82 12.59 -2.64
CA ALA A 211 -17.16 14.01 -2.74
C ALA A 211 -16.17 14.88 -1.94
N ALA A 212 -15.78 14.44 -0.75
CA ALA A 212 -14.84 15.15 0.12
C ALA A 212 -13.47 15.35 -0.54
N MET A 213 -13.06 14.46 -1.46
CA MET A 213 -11.80 14.59 -2.20
C MET A 213 -11.66 15.85 -3.06
N GLN A 214 -12.76 16.55 -3.35
CA GLN A 214 -12.74 17.77 -4.17
C GLN A 214 -12.23 19.00 -3.40
N ASP A 215 -12.17 18.94 -2.06
CA ASP A 215 -11.83 20.06 -1.19
C ASP A 215 -11.02 19.56 0.03
N GLU A 216 -9.84 20.14 0.27
CA GLU A 216 -8.95 19.69 1.36
C GLU A 216 -9.60 19.79 2.74
N ALA A 217 -10.39 20.84 3.01
CA ALA A 217 -11.05 21.02 4.30
C ALA A 217 -12.19 20.02 4.50
N GLN A 218 -12.95 19.71 3.44
CA GLN A 218 -13.97 18.66 3.48
C GLN A 218 -13.34 17.28 3.68
N LEU A 219 -12.22 17.00 3.01
CA LEU A 219 -11.46 15.77 3.20
C LEU A 219 -10.95 15.65 4.64
N ALA A 220 -10.35 16.70 5.19
CA ALA A 220 -9.88 16.72 6.57
C ALA A 220 -11.03 16.44 7.56
N ALA A 221 -12.17 17.10 7.38
CA ALA A 221 -13.36 16.89 8.22
C ALA A 221 -13.93 15.47 8.08
N PHE A 222 -13.92 14.91 6.88
CA PHE A 222 -14.31 13.52 6.64
C PHE A 222 -13.40 12.55 7.39
N LEU A 223 -12.08 12.70 7.23
CA LEU A 223 -11.08 11.82 7.84
C LEU A 223 -11.16 11.85 9.37
N THR A 224 -11.27 13.03 9.98
CA THR A 224 -11.43 13.17 11.43
C THR A 224 -12.70 12.47 11.93
N ARG A 225 -13.86 12.75 11.31
CA ARG A 225 -15.11 12.11 11.73
C ARG A 225 -15.07 10.60 11.57
N ALA A 226 -14.49 10.11 10.48
CA ALA A 226 -14.40 8.68 10.22
C ALA A 226 -13.47 7.98 11.22
N SER A 227 -12.34 8.60 11.58
CA SER A 227 -11.43 8.04 12.59
C SER A 227 -12.03 8.06 13.99
N ASP A 228 -12.81 9.08 14.35
CA ASP A 228 -13.49 9.18 15.65
C ASP A 228 -14.53 8.07 15.90
N HIS A 229 -14.95 7.36 14.84
CA HIS A 229 -15.87 6.22 14.93
C HIS A 229 -15.18 4.87 15.19
N LEU A 230 -13.84 4.84 15.20
CA LEU A 230 -13.03 3.63 15.32
C LEU A 230 -12.16 3.68 16.58
#